data_AF-A0A1H3Q4F6-F1
#
_entry.id   AF-A0A1H3Q4F6-F1
#
_cell.length_a   1.000
_cell.length_b   1.000
_cell.length_c   1.000
_cell.angle_alpha   90.00
_cell.angle_beta   90.00
_cell.angle_gamma   90.00
#
_symmetry.space_group_name_H-M   'P 1'
#
loop_
_entity.id
_entity.type
_entity.pdbx_description
1 polymer ?
#
loop_
_entity_poly.entity_id
_entity_poly.type
_entity_poly.pdbx_seq_one_letter_code
_entity_poly.pdbx_strand_id
1 'polypeptide(L)'
;MITNYSAIPTALLATTADAIRYRTQSLLWLAAIYLHTVVVLVGLLPPWSLVLSMVVFVVRWMLSTHELLHLRSACEVDPITRLLPLLLTPLQLGYREYRVIHFRHHRYMATPQDPEYFQLRGGKLRGFINAMSAPEQSYFRWITQQGLDAQLLRGTLMRLVLFVALVGASGLTFFWYWVPLRFAYGVSYFSFFYCLHRRGEAYGVYPQKFSPGTARLFALLFGRDSLMATCHHDIHHAHPHIAARHLAATRNVLLR
;
A
#
# COMPACT_ATOMS: atom_id res chain seq x y z
N MET A 1 17.06 16.33 0.90
CA MET A 1 17.94 15.60 1.83
C MET A 1 18.74 14.62 1.00
N ILE A 2 20.06 14.81 0.88
CA ILE A 2 20.95 13.79 0.29
C ILE A 2 21.25 12.84 1.44
N THR A 3 20.64 11.66 1.43
CA THR A 3 20.92 10.66 2.46
C THR A 3 22.31 10.08 2.18
N ASN A 4 23.25 10.27 3.11
CA ASN A 4 24.58 9.68 2.94
C ASN A 4 24.50 8.17 3.22
N TYR A 5 24.47 7.37 2.16
CA TYR A 5 24.43 5.91 2.25
C TYR A 5 25.78 5.28 2.60
N SER A 6 26.87 6.05 2.70
CA SER A 6 28.21 5.49 2.97
C SER A 6 28.31 4.79 4.32
N ALA A 7 27.43 5.11 5.28
CA ALA A 7 27.39 4.51 6.60
C ALA A 7 26.53 3.23 6.67
N ILE A 8 25.75 2.90 5.64
CA ILE A 8 24.86 1.74 5.65
C ILE A 8 25.57 0.55 5.00
N PRO A 9 25.76 -0.57 5.71
CA PRO A 9 26.35 -1.78 5.13
C PRO A 9 25.56 -2.25 3.91
N THR A 10 26.27 -2.59 2.83
CA THR A 10 25.66 -3.07 1.57
C THR A 10 24.76 -4.29 1.76
N ALA A 11 25.04 -5.13 2.76
CA ALA A 11 24.23 -6.29 3.13
C ALA A 11 22.82 -5.95 3.64
N LEU A 12 22.55 -4.70 4.03
CA LEU A 12 21.22 -4.25 4.47
C LEU A 12 20.38 -3.66 3.32
N LEU A 13 21.00 -3.34 2.19
CA LEU A 13 20.33 -2.78 1.03
C LEU A 13 19.43 -3.84 0.36
N ALA A 14 18.30 -3.39 -0.16
CA ALA A 14 17.41 -4.22 -0.93
C ALA A 14 18.04 -4.62 -2.27
N THR A 15 17.79 -5.86 -2.67
CA THR A 15 18.42 -6.49 -3.83
C THR A 15 17.41 -6.80 -4.94
N THR A 16 17.91 -7.26 -6.09
CA THR A 16 17.06 -7.81 -7.15
C THR A 16 16.25 -9.02 -6.68
N ALA A 17 16.80 -9.85 -5.79
CA ALA A 17 16.06 -10.96 -5.21
C ALA A 17 14.86 -10.47 -4.37
N ASP A 18 15.01 -9.35 -3.67
CA ASP A 18 13.92 -8.72 -2.93
C ASP A 18 12.82 -8.20 -3.86
N ALA A 19 13.21 -7.57 -4.98
CA ALA A 19 12.25 -7.12 -5.99
C ALA A 19 11.44 -8.29 -6.58
N ILE A 20 12.11 -9.40 -6.92
CA ILE A 20 11.43 -10.61 -7.41
C ILE A 20 10.48 -11.15 -6.34
N ARG A 21 10.95 -11.25 -5.10
CA ARG A 21 10.15 -11.73 -3.97
C ARG A 21 8.88 -10.89 -3.77
N TYR A 22 9.00 -9.57 -3.72
CA TYR A 22 7.85 -8.68 -3.51
C TYR A 22 6.86 -8.71 -4.68
N ARG A 23 7.34 -8.74 -5.93
CA ARG A 23 6.48 -8.93 -7.11
C ARG A 23 5.72 -10.25 -7.05
N THR A 24 6.41 -11.34 -6.74
CA THR A 24 5.78 -12.67 -6.63
C THR A 24 4.75 -12.66 -5.50
N GLN A 25 5.07 -12.11 -4.33
CA GLN A 25 4.14 -12.01 -3.22
C GLN A 25 2.91 -11.16 -3.57
N SER A 26 3.06 -10.00 -4.21
CA SER A 26 1.91 -9.19 -4.64
C SER A 26 1.01 -9.97 -5.59
N LEU A 27 1.57 -10.69 -6.57
CA LEU A 27 0.77 -11.48 -7.51
C LEU A 27 0.08 -12.67 -6.82
N LEU A 28 0.75 -13.34 -5.87
CA LEU A 28 0.17 -14.45 -5.11
C LEU A 28 -1.01 -13.98 -4.23
N TRP A 29 -0.87 -12.86 -3.52
CA TRP A 29 -1.97 -12.32 -2.70
C TRP A 29 -3.15 -11.85 -3.55
N LEU A 30 -2.87 -11.24 -4.70
CA LEU A 30 -3.88 -10.87 -5.67
C LEU A 30 -4.64 -12.10 -6.20
N ALA A 31 -3.90 -13.15 -6.58
CA ALA A 31 -4.49 -14.41 -7.01
C ALA A 31 -5.33 -15.06 -5.91
N ALA A 32 -4.86 -15.05 -4.66
CA ALA A 32 -5.61 -15.58 -3.51
C ALA A 32 -6.93 -14.83 -3.27
N ILE A 33 -6.92 -13.49 -3.37
CA ILE A 33 -8.12 -12.65 -3.26
C ILE A 33 -9.16 -13.03 -4.32
N TYR A 34 -8.75 -13.13 -5.59
CA TYR A 34 -9.68 -13.46 -6.67
C TYR A 34 -10.10 -14.93 -6.68
N LEU A 35 -9.21 -15.85 -6.34
CA LEU A 35 -9.54 -17.26 -6.20
C LEU A 35 -10.59 -17.46 -5.10
N HIS A 36 -10.44 -16.83 -3.94
CA HIS A 36 -11.45 -16.91 -2.87
C HIS A 36 -12.78 -16.30 -3.32
N THR A 37 -12.74 -15.19 -4.07
CA THR A 37 -13.96 -14.61 -4.67
C THR A 37 -14.64 -15.62 -5.60
N VAL A 38 -13.91 -16.27 -6.51
CA VAL A 38 -14.45 -17.31 -7.40
C VAL A 38 -15.04 -18.48 -6.62
N VAL A 39 -14.33 -19.00 -5.61
CA VAL A 39 -14.80 -20.11 -4.74
C VAL A 39 -16.13 -19.77 -4.06
N VAL A 40 -16.30 -18.52 -3.61
CA VAL A 40 -17.57 -18.04 -3.05
C VAL A 40 -18.65 -17.93 -4.13
N LEU A 41 -18.33 -17.41 -5.32
CA LEU A 41 -19.29 -17.24 -6.41
C LEU A 41 -19.83 -18.58 -6.94
N VAL A 42 -19.01 -19.64 -6.93
CA VAL A 42 -19.47 -21.00 -7.28
C VAL A 42 -20.14 -21.74 -6.12
N GLY A 43 -20.35 -21.08 -4.97
CA GLY A 43 -21.09 -21.61 -3.83
C GLY A 43 -20.33 -22.59 -2.94
N LEU A 44 -19.00 -22.69 -3.08
CA LEU A 44 -18.18 -23.59 -2.26
C LEU A 44 -17.87 -23.03 -0.87
N LEU A 45 -17.99 -21.71 -0.68
CA LEU A 45 -17.84 -21.05 0.60
C LEU A 45 -18.91 -19.96 0.78
N PRO A 46 -19.31 -19.65 2.02
CA PRO A 46 -20.28 -18.59 2.26
C PRO A 46 -19.67 -17.20 1.97
N PRO A 47 -20.46 -16.23 1.47
CA PRO A 47 -19.95 -14.88 1.13
C PRO A 47 -19.23 -14.15 2.25
N TRP A 48 -19.68 -14.28 3.50
CA TRP A 48 -19.06 -13.60 4.64
C TRP A 48 -17.58 -14.01 4.86
N SER A 49 -17.15 -15.17 4.35
CA SER A 49 -15.76 -15.62 4.45
C SER A 49 -14.78 -14.66 3.76
N LEU A 50 -15.22 -13.89 2.76
CA LEU A 50 -14.41 -12.85 2.11
C LEU A 50 -13.96 -11.76 3.07
N VAL A 51 -14.71 -11.49 4.14
CA VAL A 51 -14.32 -10.50 5.15
C VAL A 51 -12.96 -10.86 5.75
N LEU A 52 -12.76 -12.14 6.08
CA LEU A 52 -11.53 -12.63 6.71
C LEU A 52 -10.33 -12.52 5.77
N SER A 53 -10.51 -12.92 4.51
CA SER A 53 -9.42 -12.90 3.53
C SER A 53 -9.07 -11.49 3.08
N MET A 54 -10.05 -10.59 2.88
CA MET A 54 -9.76 -9.21 2.49
C MET A 54 -8.95 -8.49 3.56
N VAL A 55 -9.28 -8.64 4.84
CA VAL A 55 -8.52 -7.99 5.93
C VAL A 55 -7.05 -8.42 5.92
N VAL A 56 -6.76 -9.69 5.63
CA VAL A 56 -5.39 -10.23 5.68
C VAL A 56 -4.63 -10.02 4.37
N PHE A 57 -5.21 -10.44 3.25
CA PHE A 57 -4.51 -10.47 1.96
C PHE A 57 -4.32 -9.08 1.36
N VAL A 58 -5.24 -8.14 1.59
CA VAL A 58 -5.09 -6.76 1.08
C VAL A 58 -3.88 -6.09 1.72
N VAL A 59 -3.71 -6.18 3.04
CA VAL A 59 -2.58 -5.58 3.73
C VAL A 59 -1.25 -6.16 3.24
N ARG A 60 -1.21 -7.49 3.06
CA ARG A 60 -0.03 -8.18 2.53
C ARG A 60 0.29 -7.77 1.09
N TRP A 61 -0.74 -7.68 0.24
CA TRP A 61 -0.62 -7.19 -1.13
C TRP A 61 -0.11 -5.75 -1.17
N MET A 62 -0.67 -4.87 -0.34
CA MET A 62 -0.30 -3.46 -0.24
C MET A 62 1.16 -3.30 0.13
N LEU A 63 1.64 -3.98 1.18
CA LEU A 63 3.04 -3.90 1.57
C LEU A 63 3.94 -4.42 0.44
N SER A 64 3.62 -5.58 -0.14
CA SER A 64 4.46 -6.17 -1.18
C SER A 64 4.57 -5.23 -2.39
N THR A 65 3.46 -4.58 -2.75
CA THR A 65 3.42 -3.56 -3.80
C THR A 65 4.23 -2.32 -3.41
N HIS A 66 4.07 -1.82 -2.19
CA HIS A 66 4.77 -0.66 -1.64
C HIS A 66 6.29 -0.84 -1.65
N GLU A 67 6.79 -1.97 -1.15
CA GLU A 67 8.21 -2.29 -1.18
C GLU A 67 8.70 -2.42 -2.63
N LEU A 68 7.90 -2.99 -3.53
CA LEU A 68 8.26 -3.07 -4.94
C LEU A 68 8.43 -1.69 -5.59
N LEU A 69 7.63 -0.67 -5.21
CA LEU A 69 7.77 0.71 -5.72
C LEU A 69 9.17 1.27 -5.47
N HIS A 70 9.77 0.94 -4.33
CA HIS A 70 11.13 1.35 -3.97
C HIS A 70 12.21 0.74 -4.87
N LEU A 71 11.95 -0.44 -5.41
CA LEU A 71 12.94 -1.26 -6.09
C LEU A 71 12.84 -1.23 -7.62
N ARG A 72 11.64 -1.00 -8.15
CA ARG A 72 11.38 -1.09 -9.59
C ARG A 72 10.53 0.06 -10.08
N SER A 73 10.86 0.55 -11.26
CA SER A 73 10.03 1.47 -12.01
C SER A 73 8.90 0.72 -12.72
N ALA A 74 7.94 1.48 -13.27
CA ALA A 74 6.82 0.90 -13.98
C ALA A 74 7.23 0.11 -15.23
N CYS A 75 8.35 0.43 -15.89
CA CYS A 75 8.80 -0.32 -17.07
C CYS A 75 9.50 -1.64 -16.72
N GLU A 76 9.89 -1.84 -15.46
CA GLU A 76 10.61 -3.04 -15.00
C GLU A 76 9.68 -4.08 -14.35
N VAL A 77 8.41 -3.77 -14.16
CA VAL A 77 7.40 -4.71 -13.63
C VAL A 77 6.51 -5.23 -14.77
N ASP A 78 5.85 -6.36 -14.55
CA ASP A 78 4.98 -6.99 -15.54
C ASP A 78 3.67 -6.18 -15.75
N PRO A 79 2.96 -6.36 -16.87
CA PRO A 79 1.75 -5.60 -17.18
C PRO A 79 0.64 -5.71 -16.13
N ILE A 80 0.51 -6.86 -15.44
CA ILE A 80 -0.51 -7.05 -14.39
C ILE A 80 -0.17 -6.17 -13.20
N THR A 81 1.07 -6.22 -12.72
CA THR A 81 1.55 -5.34 -11.65
C THR A 81 1.41 -3.86 -12.03
N ARG A 82 1.69 -3.48 -13.28
CA ARG A 82 1.52 -2.08 -13.75
C ARG A 82 0.08 -1.60 -13.63
N LEU A 83 -0.88 -2.47 -13.92
CA LEU A 83 -2.31 -2.14 -13.90
C LEU A 83 -2.83 -1.89 -12.48
N LEU A 84 -2.21 -2.48 -11.46
CA LEU A 84 -2.70 -2.56 -10.08
C LEU A 84 -4.17 -3.02 -10.06
N PRO A 85 -4.45 -4.29 -10.42
CA PRO A 85 -5.79 -4.75 -10.70
C PRO A 85 -6.60 -5.05 -9.43
N LEU A 86 -6.10 -4.77 -8.22
CA LEU A 86 -6.94 -4.87 -7.02
C LEU A 86 -7.99 -3.75 -7.07
N LEU A 87 -9.22 -4.10 -7.44
CA LEU A 87 -10.27 -3.15 -7.82
C LEU A 87 -10.95 -2.50 -6.60
N LEU A 88 -10.30 -1.51 -6.00
CA LEU A 88 -10.89 -0.71 -4.93
C LEU A 88 -11.99 0.19 -5.49
N THR A 89 -11.75 0.75 -6.68
CA THR A 89 -12.62 1.67 -7.39
C THR A 89 -12.19 1.69 -8.85
N PRO A 90 -13.09 1.98 -9.81
CA PRO A 90 -12.65 2.21 -11.19
C PRO A 90 -11.73 3.44 -11.30
N LEU A 91 -11.85 4.41 -10.40
CA LEU A 91 -11.09 5.65 -10.37
C LEU A 91 -9.84 5.53 -9.48
N GLN A 92 -8.95 4.60 -9.83
CA GLN A 92 -7.66 4.44 -9.17
C GLN A 92 -6.50 4.59 -10.14
N LEU A 93 -5.36 5.01 -9.61
CA LEU A 93 -4.11 5.16 -10.33
C LEU A 93 -3.46 3.80 -10.61
N GLY A 94 -2.61 3.75 -11.65
CA GLY A 94 -1.76 2.60 -11.92
C GLY A 94 -0.44 2.69 -11.16
N TYR A 95 0.41 1.67 -11.33
CA TYR A 95 1.71 1.58 -10.66
C TYR A 95 2.62 2.78 -10.93
N ARG A 96 2.61 3.31 -12.16
CA ARG A 96 3.45 4.44 -12.58
C ARG A 96 3.14 5.69 -11.79
N GLU A 97 1.87 6.11 -11.79
CA GLU A 97 1.43 7.33 -11.11
C GLU A 97 1.58 7.17 -9.59
N TYR A 98 1.21 5.99 -9.08
CA TYR A 98 1.31 5.69 -7.66
C TYR A 98 2.76 5.70 -7.16
N ARG A 99 3.72 5.19 -7.95
CA ARG A 99 5.16 5.29 -7.65
C ARG A 99 5.63 6.74 -7.57
N VAL A 100 5.19 7.60 -8.48
CA VAL A 100 5.57 9.02 -8.47
C VAL A 100 5.04 9.72 -7.22
N ILE A 101 3.77 9.48 -6.86
CA ILE A 101 3.17 9.98 -5.62
C ILE A 101 3.97 9.51 -4.41
N HIS A 102 4.26 8.21 -4.34
CA HIS A 102 5.00 7.57 -3.25
C HIS A 102 6.39 8.19 -3.03
N PHE A 103 7.19 8.37 -4.08
CA PHE A 103 8.50 9.01 -3.93
C PHE A 103 8.42 10.51 -3.58
N ARG A 104 7.40 11.21 -4.07
CA ARG A 104 7.14 12.60 -3.65
C ARG A 104 6.74 12.65 -2.18
N HIS A 105 5.94 11.70 -1.70
CA HIS A 105 5.61 11.55 -0.29
C HIS A 105 6.88 11.33 0.54
N HIS A 106 7.77 10.40 0.17
CA HIS A 106 9.06 10.23 0.84
C HIS A 106 9.92 11.51 0.88
N ARG A 107 9.90 12.30 -0.20
CA ARG A 107 10.70 13.53 -0.30
C ARG A 107 10.14 14.69 0.53
N TYR A 108 8.81 14.82 0.58
CA TYR A 108 8.11 15.97 1.15
C TYR A 108 7.24 15.59 2.36
N MET A 109 7.48 14.42 2.95
CA MET A 109 6.65 13.81 3.99
C MET A 109 6.20 14.80 5.06
N ALA A 110 4.90 14.78 5.33
CA ALA A 110 4.28 15.60 6.37
C ALA A 110 4.42 17.14 6.18
N THR A 111 4.73 17.58 4.95
CA THR A 111 4.72 19.00 4.55
C THR A 111 3.58 19.28 3.55
N PRO A 112 3.17 20.53 3.33
CA PRO A 112 2.17 20.87 2.32
C PRO A 112 2.52 20.45 0.87
N GLN A 113 3.79 20.17 0.57
CA GLN A 113 4.25 19.70 -0.74
C GLN A 113 4.06 18.19 -0.94
N ASP A 114 3.76 17.45 0.13
CA ASP A 114 3.40 16.03 0.09
C ASP A 114 2.09 15.84 -0.69
N PRO A 115 2.08 15.06 -1.79
CA PRO A 115 0.85 14.80 -2.54
C PRO A 115 -0.25 14.14 -1.68
N GLU A 116 0.13 13.51 -0.57
CA GLU A 116 -0.75 12.82 0.36
C GLU A 116 -1.02 13.65 1.63
N TYR A 117 -0.59 14.92 1.67
CA TYR A 117 -0.82 15.82 2.81
C TYR A 117 -2.30 15.94 3.19
N PHE A 118 -3.22 15.80 2.22
CA PHE A 118 -4.65 15.85 2.48
C PHE A 118 -5.10 14.80 3.50
N GLN A 119 -4.43 13.65 3.56
CA GLN A 119 -4.73 12.59 4.52
C GLN A 119 -4.42 13.04 5.95
N LEU A 120 -3.40 13.88 6.16
CA LEU A 120 -2.93 14.31 7.48
C LEU A 120 -3.77 15.42 8.12
N ARG A 121 -4.58 16.13 7.33
CA ARG A 121 -5.30 17.34 7.75
C ARG A 121 -6.56 17.03 8.59
N GLY A 122 -6.83 17.88 9.58
CA GLY A 122 -8.06 17.84 10.40
C GLY A 122 -7.95 16.93 11.63
N GLY A 123 -9.05 16.38 12.12
CA GLY A 123 -9.03 15.40 13.23
C GLY A 123 -8.90 13.95 12.74
N LYS A 124 -8.80 12.99 13.68
CA LYS A 124 -8.70 11.55 13.39
C LYS A 124 -9.82 11.06 12.46
N LEU A 125 -11.07 11.48 12.71
CA LEU A 125 -12.21 11.10 11.88
C LEU A 125 -12.06 11.60 10.44
N ARG A 126 -11.64 12.86 10.24
CA ARG A 126 -11.40 13.42 8.91
C ARG A 126 -10.26 12.70 8.20
N GLY A 127 -9.16 12.41 8.92
CA GLY A 127 -8.06 11.61 8.39
C GLY A 127 -8.50 10.21 7.95
N PHE A 128 -9.36 9.56 8.74
CA PHE A 128 -9.92 8.25 8.41
C PHE A 128 -10.81 8.30 7.17
N ILE A 129 -11.71 9.28 7.07
CA ILE A 129 -12.55 9.47 5.87
C ILE A 129 -11.68 9.75 4.63
N ASN A 130 -10.62 10.54 4.78
CA ASN A 130 -9.67 10.81 3.70
C ASN A 130 -8.93 9.54 3.26
N ALA A 131 -8.51 8.70 4.21
CA ALA A 131 -7.89 7.41 3.92
C ALA A 131 -8.85 6.44 3.20
N MET A 132 -10.12 6.39 3.64
CA MET A 132 -11.17 5.57 3.02
C MET A 132 -11.51 5.98 1.58
N SER A 133 -11.14 7.18 1.16
CA SER A 133 -11.35 7.73 -0.19
C SER A 133 -10.05 8.10 -0.91
N ALA A 134 -8.91 7.64 -0.38
CA ALA A 134 -7.60 7.99 -0.90
C ALA A 134 -7.40 7.57 -2.37
N PRO A 135 -7.86 6.39 -2.85
CA PRO A 135 -7.73 6.04 -4.27
C PRO A 135 -8.36 7.06 -5.21
N GLU A 136 -9.61 7.46 -4.94
CA GLU A 136 -10.33 8.44 -5.75
C GLU A 136 -9.71 9.83 -5.64
N GLN A 137 -9.38 10.26 -4.42
CA GLN A 137 -8.76 11.57 -4.20
C GLN A 137 -7.41 11.68 -4.92
N SER A 138 -6.56 10.66 -4.83
CA SER A 138 -5.28 10.62 -5.53
C SER A 138 -5.46 10.61 -7.04
N TYR A 139 -6.46 9.90 -7.57
CA TYR A 139 -6.80 9.92 -9.00
C TYR A 139 -7.15 11.32 -9.50
N PHE A 140 -8.11 12.00 -8.86
CA PHE A 140 -8.52 13.35 -9.27
C PHE A 140 -7.41 14.38 -9.08
N ARG A 141 -6.64 14.29 -7.97
CA ARG A 141 -5.49 15.17 -7.74
C ARG A 141 -4.40 14.98 -8.79
N TRP A 142 -4.13 13.74 -9.20
CA TRP A 142 -3.19 13.46 -10.28
C TRP A 142 -3.62 14.13 -11.58
N ILE A 143 -4.87 13.91 -12.02
CA ILE A 143 -5.39 14.53 -13.25
C ILE A 143 -5.32 16.06 -13.17
N THR A 144 -5.67 16.64 -12.03
CA THR A 144 -5.62 18.09 -11.84
C THR A 144 -4.20 18.66 -11.93
N GLN A 145 -3.19 17.91 -11.46
CA GLN A 145 -1.80 18.38 -11.40
C GLN A 145 -0.95 18.00 -12.62
N GLN A 146 -1.24 16.86 -13.25
CA GLN A 146 -0.39 16.23 -14.28
C GLN A 146 -1.16 15.99 -15.59
N GLY A 147 -2.48 16.15 -15.61
CA GLY A 147 -3.34 15.83 -16.75
C GLY A 147 -3.68 14.35 -16.87
N LEU A 148 -4.47 14.03 -17.89
CA LEU A 148 -4.87 12.68 -18.27
C LEU A 148 -4.14 12.29 -19.56
N ASP A 149 -3.13 11.43 -19.45
CA ASP A 149 -2.46 10.88 -20.63
C ASP A 149 -3.14 9.59 -21.13
N ALA A 150 -2.77 9.16 -22.35
CA ALA A 150 -3.35 7.98 -22.98
C ALA A 150 -3.07 6.67 -22.21
N GLN A 151 -1.98 6.61 -21.45
CA GLN A 151 -1.67 5.42 -20.64
C GLN A 151 -2.60 5.33 -19.43
N LEU A 152 -2.81 6.44 -18.70
CA LEU A 152 -3.73 6.52 -17.57
C LEU A 152 -5.17 6.31 -18.01
N LEU A 153 -5.59 6.89 -19.15
CA LEU A 153 -6.93 6.68 -19.70
C LEU A 153 -7.18 5.19 -20.01
N ARG A 154 -6.27 4.54 -20.75
CA ARG A 154 -6.38 3.10 -21.05
C ARG A 154 -6.44 2.25 -19.78
N GLY A 155 -5.57 2.53 -18.80
CA GLY A 155 -5.59 1.84 -17.51
C GLY A 155 -6.90 2.04 -16.75
N THR A 156 -7.45 3.25 -16.76
CA THR A 156 -8.75 3.57 -16.14
C THR A 156 -9.88 2.80 -16.81
N LEU A 157 -9.94 2.80 -18.14
CA LEU A 157 -10.96 2.07 -18.90
C LEU A 157 -10.87 0.56 -18.63
N MET A 158 -9.66 -0.02 -18.63
CA MET A 158 -9.47 -1.44 -18.30
C MET A 158 -9.98 -1.75 -16.89
N ARG A 159 -9.61 -0.94 -15.89
CA ARG A 159 -10.10 -1.13 -14.51
C ARG A 159 -11.60 -0.95 -14.38
N LEU A 160 -12.20 0.00 -15.11
CA LEU A 160 -13.64 0.19 -15.16
C LEU A 160 -14.35 -1.03 -15.74
N VAL A 161 -13.87 -1.56 -16.87
CA VAL A 161 -14.42 -2.78 -17.48
C VAL A 161 -14.33 -3.96 -16.51
N LEU A 162 -13.16 -4.17 -15.88
CA LEU A 162 -12.99 -5.23 -14.90
C LEU A 162 -13.89 -5.04 -13.67
N PHE A 163 -14.09 -3.80 -13.22
CA PHE A 163 -14.95 -3.49 -12.08
C PHE A 163 -16.41 -3.80 -12.40
N VAL A 164 -16.90 -3.33 -13.55
CA VAL A 164 -18.27 -3.61 -14.02
C VAL A 164 -18.48 -5.11 -14.23
N ALA A 165 -17.51 -5.81 -14.83
CA ALA A 165 -17.57 -7.26 -15.02
C ALA A 165 -17.64 -7.99 -13.67
N LEU A 166 -16.84 -7.58 -12.68
CA LEU A 166 -16.86 -8.18 -11.34
C LEU A 166 -18.19 -7.92 -10.62
N VAL A 167 -18.73 -6.71 -10.69
CA VAL A 167 -20.05 -6.37 -10.14
C VAL A 167 -21.15 -7.20 -10.81
N GLY A 168 -21.16 -7.26 -12.14
CA GLY A 168 -22.15 -8.00 -12.91
C GLY A 168 -22.11 -9.50 -12.63
N ALA A 169 -20.91 -10.10 -12.58
CA ALA A 169 -20.73 -11.51 -12.28
C ALA A 169 -21.07 -11.87 -10.82
N SER A 170 -20.86 -10.93 -9.88
CA SER A 170 -21.01 -11.22 -8.45
C SER A 170 -22.39 -10.84 -7.89
N GLY A 171 -23.16 -9.98 -8.57
CA GLY A 171 -24.41 -9.45 -8.05
C GLY A 171 -24.24 -8.85 -6.65
N LEU A 172 -25.13 -9.20 -5.71
CA LEU A 172 -25.04 -8.72 -4.32
C LEU A 172 -23.85 -9.29 -3.54
N THR A 173 -23.30 -10.45 -3.96
CA THR A 173 -22.08 -11.02 -3.35
C THR A 173 -20.89 -10.07 -3.51
N PHE A 174 -20.92 -9.17 -4.49
CA PHE A 174 -19.92 -8.12 -4.66
C PHE A 174 -19.68 -7.31 -3.38
N PHE A 175 -20.72 -7.03 -2.58
CA PHE A 175 -20.56 -6.23 -1.37
C PHE A 175 -19.73 -6.94 -0.29
N TRP A 176 -19.78 -8.27 -0.22
CA TRP A 176 -18.96 -9.07 0.68
C TRP A 176 -17.48 -9.08 0.29
N TYR A 177 -17.17 -8.81 -0.98
CA TYR A 177 -15.82 -8.55 -1.46
C TYR A 177 -15.42 -7.08 -1.22
N TRP A 178 -16.22 -6.16 -1.76
CA TRP A 178 -15.82 -4.77 -1.96
C TRP A 178 -15.79 -3.97 -0.66
N VAL A 179 -16.77 -4.14 0.24
CA VAL A 179 -16.80 -3.39 1.50
C VAL A 179 -15.61 -3.75 2.40
N PRO A 180 -15.31 -5.04 2.67
CA PRO A 180 -14.13 -5.41 3.45
C PRO A 180 -12.82 -5.01 2.77
N LEU A 181 -12.74 -5.10 1.43
CA LEU A 181 -11.60 -4.63 0.65
C LEU A 181 -11.33 -3.13 0.91
N ARG A 182 -12.37 -2.29 0.75
CA ARG A 182 -12.29 -0.84 0.99
C ARG A 182 -11.92 -0.53 2.42
N PHE A 183 -12.50 -1.24 3.38
CA PHE A 183 -12.22 -1.04 4.80
C PHE A 183 -10.79 -1.44 5.15
N ALA A 184 -10.31 -2.61 4.71
CA ALA A 184 -8.94 -3.06 4.93
C ALA A 184 -7.92 -2.08 4.34
N TYR A 185 -8.16 -1.61 3.11
CA TYR A 185 -7.31 -0.62 2.46
C TYR A 185 -7.31 0.72 3.21
N GLY A 186 -8.49 1.25 3.53
CA GLY A 186 -8.62 2.54 4.21
C GLY A 186 -8.07 2.54 5.63
N VAL A 187 -8.25 1.46 6.40
CA VAL A 187 -7.63 1.29 7.72
C VAL A 187 -6.10 1.22 7.60
N SER A 188 -5.59 0.53 6.58
CA SER A 188 -4.14 0.46 6.32
C SER A 188 -3.58 1.83 5.98
N TYR A 189 -4.24 2.56 5.08
CA TYR A 189 -3.87 3.94 4.74
C TYR A 189 -3.93 4.86 5.96
N PHE A 190 -5.01 4.82 6.73
CA PHE A 190 -5.14 5.63 7.93
C PHE A 190 -4.03 5.32 8.93
N SER A 191 -3.71 4.04 9.11
CA SER A 191 -2.62 3.63 10.00
C SER A 191 -1.28 4.16 9.50
N PHE A 192 -0.94 3.94 8.23
CA PHE A 192 0.38 4.26 7.68
C PHE A 192 0.59 5.74 7.36
N PHE A 193 -0.42 6.44 6.88
CA PHE A 193 -0.32 7.86 6.55
C PHE A 193 -0.72 8.75 7.71
N TYR A 194 -1.86 8.51 8.36
CA TYR A 194 -2.29 9.41 9.44
C TYR A 194 -1.59 9.10 10.77
N CYS A 195 -1.69 7.85 11.24
CA CYS A 195 -1.23 7.51 12.59
C CYS A 195 0.29 7.50 12.70
N LEU A 196 1.04 7.14 11.65
CA LEU A 196 2.52 7.16 11.69
C LEU A 196 3.13 8.52 11.36
N HIS A 197 2.37 9.49 10.84
CA HIS A 197 2.88 10.83 10.54
C HIS A 197 2.34 11.93 11.45
N ARG A 198 1.62 11.56 12.52
CA ARG A 198 1.04 12.54 13.45
C ARG A 198 1.14 12.15 14.91
N ARG A 199 1.46 13.13 15.77
CA ARG A 199 1.44 13.04 17.24
C ARG A 199 0.76 14.29 17.80
N GLY A 200 -0.52 14.19 18.15
CA GLY A 200 -1.31 15.38 18.48
C GLY A 200 -1.42 16.31 17.27
N GLU A 201 -0.99 17.56 17.41
CA GLU A 201 -0.91 18.52 16.30
C GLU A 201 0.42 18.49 15.54
N ALA A 202 1.42 17.74 16.03
CA ALA A 202 2.73 17.66 15.39
C ALA A 202 2.71 16.71 14.18
N TYR A 203 3.16 17.24 13.04
CA TYR A 203 3.46 16.48 11.83
C TYR A 203 4.89 15.93 11.89
N GLY A 204 5.11 14.71 11.40
CA GLY A 204 6.43 14.11 11.36
C GLY A 204 6.39 12.71 10.77
N VAL A 205 7.43 11.90 11.03
CA VAL A 205 7.42 10.47 10.72
C VAL A 205 7.87 9.75 11.97
N TYR A 206 7.03 8.85 12.46
CA TYR A 206 7.20 8.26 13.78
C TYR A 206 7.19 6.74 13.70
N PRO A 207 8.09 6.07 14.44
CA PRO A 207 7.98 4.63 14.62
C PRO A 207 6.76 4.28 15.49
N GLN A 208 6.25 3.07 15.30
CA GLN A 208 5.25 2.47 16.19
C GLN A 208 5.89 1.46 17.12
N LYS A 209 5.43 1.42 18.38
CA LYS A 209 5.79 0.36 19.32
C LYS A 209 4.60 -0.57 19.49
N PHE A 210 4.86 -1.87 19.49
CA PHE A 210 3.89 -2.91 19.82
C PHE A 210 4.35 -3.66 21.07
N SER A 211 3.40 -4.14 21.86
CA SER A 211 3.71 -5.17 22.87
C SER A 211 4.18 -6.46 22.18
N PRO A 212 4.96 -7.33 22.83
CA PRO A 212 5.44 -8.57 22.22
C PRO A 212 4.32 -9.46 21.65
N GLY A 213 3.19 -9.57 22.36
CA GLY A 213 2.03 -10.34 21.90
C GLY A 213 1.39 -9.75 20.64
N THR A 214 1.15 -8.44 20.65
CA THR A 214 0.59 -7.73 19.49
C THR A 214 1.53 -7.79 18.29
N ALA A 215 2.84 -7.66 18.49
CA ALA A 215 3.83 -7.77 17.43
C ALA A 215 3.83 -9.16 16.78
N ARG A 216 3.74 -10.23 17.57
CA ARG A 216 3.65 -11.61 17.06
C ARG A 216 2.38 -11.81 16.24
N LEU A 217 1.23 -11.37 16.75
CA LEU A 217 -0.04 -11.46 16.03
C LEU A 217 0.00 -10.66 14.72
N PHE A 218 0.53 -9.44 14.75
CA PHE A 218 0.67 -8.60 13.57
C PHE A 218 1.59 -9.25 12.53
N ALA A 219 2.73 -9.80 12.95
CA ALA A 219 3.64 -10.52 12.05
C ALA A 219 3.02 -11.80 11.47
N LEU A 220 2.20 -12.50 12.25
CA LEU A 220 1.45 -13.68 11.77
C LEU A 220 0.43 -13.28 10.70
N LEU A 221 -0.38 -12.25 10.98
CA LEU A 221 -1.45 -11.81 10.08
C LEU A 221 -0.89 -11.12 8.84
N PHE A 222 0.02 -10.16 9.00
CA PHE A 222 0.44 -9.25 7.92
C PHE A 222 1.88 -9.46 7.45
N GLY A 223 2.63 -10.36 8.08
CA GLY A 223 4.02 -10.65 7.75
C GLY A 223 5.02 -9.80 8.54
N ARG A 224 6.26 -10.31 8.62
CA ARG A 224 7.36 -9.65 9.34
C ARG A 224 7.75 -8.31 8.70
N ASP A 225 7.78 -8.23 7.37
CA ASP A 225 8.15 -7.01 6.66
C ASP A 225 7.15 -5.88 6.98
N SER A 226 5.84 -6.18 7.09
CA SER A 226 4.82 -5.20 7.49
C SER A 226 5.09 -4.69 8.91
N LEU A 227 5.41 -5.60 9.82
CA LEU A 227 5.73 -5.25 11.21
C LEU A 227 6.96 -4.35 11.26
N MET A 228 8.03 -4.70 10.53
CA MET A 228 9.27 -3.92 10.52
C MET A 228 9.07 -2.53 9.93
N ALA A 229 8.37 -2.43 8.80
CA ALA A 229 8.03 -1.13 8.18
C ALA A 229 7.22 -0.25 9.15
N THR A 230 6.25 -0.82 9.87
CA THR A 230 5.44 -0.10 10.86
C THR A 230 6.26 0.34 12.08
N CYS A 231 7.10 -0.55 12.61
CA CYS A 231 7.92 -0.29 13.81
C CYS A 231 9.09 0.66 13.56
N HIS A 232 9.57 0.73 12.31
CA HIS A 232 10.76 1.49 11.93
C HIS A 232 10.46 2.40 10.73
N HIS A 233 9.26 2.97 10.72
CA HIS A 233 8.72 3.77 9.63
C HIS A 233 9.53 5.04 9.35
N ASP A 234 10.08 5.66 10.39
CA ASP A 234 11.03 6.76 10.30
C ASP A 234 12.29 6.39 9.50
N ILE A 235 12.88 5.22 9.78
CA ILE A 235 14.05 4.69 9.05
C ILE A 235 13.66 4.33 7.62
N HIS A 236 12.50 3.71 7.42
CA HIS A 236 11.97 3.39 6.10
C HIS A 236 11.85 4.64 5.21
N HIS A 237 11.36 5.73 5.79
CA HIS A 237 11.25 7.01 5.09
C HIS A 237 12.61 7.64 4.78
N ALA A 238 13.54 7.63 5.74
CA ALA A 238 14.88 8.18 5.55
C ALA A 238 15.72 7.37 4.55
N HIS A 239 15.55 6.04 4.53
CA HIS A 239 16.38 5.10 3.77
C HIS A 239 15.53 4.08 2.98
N PRO A 240 14.77 4.51 1.97
CA PRO A 240 13.80 3.66 1.25
C PRO A 240 14.43 2.49 0.47
N HIS A 241 15.76 2.47 0.31
CA HIS A 241 16.49 1.40 -0.37
C HIS A 241 16.91 0.25 0.57
N ILE A 242 16.63 0.35 1.87
CA ILE A 242 16.89 -0.74 2.83
C ILE A 242 15.72 -1.72 2.75
N ALA A 243 16.00 -3.02 2.65
CA ALA A 243 14.93 -4.00 2.64
C ALA A 243 14.17 -3.96 3.98
N ALA A 244 12.83 -4.00 3.95
CA ALA A 244 12.00 -3.91 5.16
C ALA A 244 12.46 -4.84 6.30
N ARG A 245 12.89 -6.07 5.98
CA ARG A 245 13.40 -7.05 6.96
C ARG A 245 14.68 -6.61 7.71
N HIS A 246 15.40 -5.62 7.21
CA HIS A 246 16.66 -5.10 7.76
C HIS A 246 16.51 -3.74 8.46
N LEU A 247 15.30 -3.16 8.53
CA LEU A 247 15.07 -1.86 9.17
C LEU A 247 15.44 -1.85 10.65
N ALA A 248 15.13 -2.93 11.39
CA ALA A 248 15.51 -3.05 12.80
C ALA A 248 17.02 -3.07 13.00
N ALA A 249 17.75 -3.83 12.17
CA ALA A 249 19.21 -3.90 12.22
C ALA A 249 19.84 -2.55 11.86
N THR A 250 19.28 -1.84 10.89
CA THR A 250 19.73 -0.50 10.48
C THR A 250 19.66 0.49 11.63
N ARG A 251 18.57 0.46 12.43
CA ARG A 251 18.45 1.32 13.62
C ARG A 251 19.65 1.17 14.55
N ASN A 252 20.08 -0.07 14.79
CA ASN A 252 21.19 -0.35 15.70
C ASN A 252 22.53 0.14 15.15
N VAL A 253 22.69 0.21 13.83
CA VAL A 253 23.88 0.77 13.18
C VAL A 253 23.88 2.29 13.28
N LEU A 254 22.75 2.94 13.04
CA LEU A 254 22.63 4.41 13.04
C LEU A 254 22.70 5.04 14.44
N LEU A 255 22.43 4.28 15.49
CA LEU A 255 22.48 4.76 16.89
C LEU A 255 23.83 4.49 17.59
N ARG A 256 24.79 3.86 16.91
CA ARG A 256 26.15 3.66 17.40
C ARG A 256 27.06 4.77 16.91
#